data_AF-A0A961QDB9-F1
#
_entry.id   AF-A0A961QDB9-F1
#
_cell.length_a   1.000
_cell.length_b   1.000
_cell.length_c   1.000
_cell.angle_alpha   90.00
_cell.angle_beta   90.00
_cell.angle_gamma   90.00
#
_symmetry.space_group_name_H-M   'P 1'
#
loop_
_entity.id
_entity.type
_entity.pdbx_description
1 polymer ?
#
loop_
_entity_poly.entity_id
_entity_poly.type
_entity_poly.pdbx_seq_one_letter_code
_entity_poly.pdbx_strand_id
1 'polypeptide(L)'
;MRRIALGPVLACGGWRVAAVADAHVEAQASGGRLACWGGKAPLAVLVGGAGGVRAWSPAGEALDRAEIEALAPGIWDQFAAAG
;
A
#
# COMPACT_ATOMS: atom_id res chain seq x y z
N MET A 1 -13.54 -10.04 -1.81
CA MET A 1 -13.20 -8.96 -0.84
C MET A 1 -12.02 -8.19 -1.38
N ARG A 2 -12.07 -6.85 -1.38
CA ARG A 2 -10.98 -5.98 -1.83
C ARG A 2 -10.62 -4.99 -0.73
N ARG A 3 -9.35 -4.66 -0.56
CA ARG A 3 -8.85 -3.74 0.47
C ARG A 3 -7.56 -3.06 -0.01
N ILE A 4 -7.54 -1.73 0.05
CA ILE A 4 -6.31 -0.95 -0.06
C ILE A 4 -5.77 -0.71 1.36
N ALA A 5 -4.48 -0.99 1.57
CA ALA A 5 -3.85 -0.79 2.87
C ALA A 5 -2.34 -0.55 2.76
N LEU A 6 -1.78 0.07 3.79
CA LEU A 6 -0.35 0.14 4.01
C LEU A 6 0.18 -1.27 4.38
N GLY A 7 1.23 -1.70 3.68
CA GLY A 7 1.98 -2.89 4.04
C GLY A 7 2.86 -2.68 5.28
N PRO A 8 3.66 -3.69 5.66
CA PRO A 8 4.64 -3.53 6.74
C PRO A 8 5.58 -2.37 6.46
N VAL A 9 5.84 -1.55 7.47
CA VAL A 9 6.86 -0.51 7.42
C VAL A 9 8.19 -1.15 7.77
N LEU A 10 9.12 -1.16 6.80
CA LEU A 10 10.46 -1.68 6.97
C LEU A 10 11.40 -0.53 7.31
N ALA A 11 12.18 -0.68 8.37
CA ALA A 11 13.24 0.27 8.73
C ALA A 11 14.61 -0.25 8.25
N CYS A 12 15.42 0.64 7.68
CA CYS A 12 16.79 0.35 7.25
C CYS A 12 17.66 1.59 7.49
N GLY A 13 18.44 1.57 8.57
CA GLY A 13 19.16 2.76 9.05
C GLY A 13 18.19 3.90 9.41
N GLY A 14 18.52 5.12 8.99
CA GLY A 14 17.66 6.31 9.18
C GLY A 14 16.47 6.39 8.21
N TRP A 15 16.16 5.32 7.48
CA TRP A 15 15.11 5.28 6.46
C TRP A 15 14.00 4.30 6.83
N ARG A 16 12.79 4.61 6.37
CA ARG A 16 11.62 3.74 6.45
C ARG A 16 11.01 3.60 5.06
N VAL A 17 10.51 2.42 4.72
CA VAL A 17 9.81 2.18 3.45
C VAL A 17 8.59 1.30 3.66
N ALA A 18 7.52 1.60 2.93
CA ALA A 18 6.32 0.77 2.89
C ALA A 18 5.62 0.93 1.55
N ALA A 19 4.87 -0.09 1.14
CA ALA A 19 4.02 -0.02 -0.04
C ALA A 19 2.56 0.12 0.38
N VAL A 20 1.82 0.99 -0.30
CA VAL A 20 0.36 0.93 -0.35
C VAL A 20 -0.01 -0.09 -1.41
N ALA A 21 -0.81 -1.07 -1.04
CA ALA A 21 -1.21 -2.12 -1.96
C ALA A 21 -2.72 -2.35 -1.92
N ASP A 22 -3.28 -2.59 -3.09
CA ASP A 22 -4.59 -3.19 -3.25
C ASP A 22 -4.44 -4.71 -3.12
N ALA A 23 -5.17 -5.30 -2.18
CA ALA A 23 -5.26 -6.73 -1.99
C ALA A 23 -6.70 -7.18 -2.19
N HIS A 24 -6.90 -8.22 -2.99
CA HIS A 24 -8.22 -8.82 -3.19
C HIS A 24 -8.17 -10.34 -3.08
N VAL A 25 -9.32 -10.89 -2.72
CA VAL A 25 -9.63 -12.31 -2.74
C VAL A 25 -10.96 -12.47 -3.45
N GLU A 26 -10.99 -13.37 -4.42
CA GLU A 26 -12.16 -13.71 -5.22
C GLU A 26 -12.39 -15.21 -5.14
N ALA A 27 -13.65 -15.60 -5.29
CA ALA A 27 -14.06 -16.98 -5.26
C ALA A 27 -15.18 -17.19 -6.28
N GLN A 28 -15.12 -18.31 -6.98
CA GLN A 28 -16.14 -18.74 -7.92
C GLN A 28 -16.54 -20.17 -7.62
N ALA A 29 -17.85 -20.36 -7.46
CA ALA A 29 -18.46 -21.67 -7.34
C ALA A 29 -18.94 -22.15 -8.71
N SER A 30 -18.63 -23.38 -9.08
CA SER A 30 -19.16 -24.03 -10.29
C SER A 30 -19.23 -25.54 -10.10
N GLY A 31 -20.38 -26.14 -10.43
CA GLY A 31 -20.58 -27.60 -10.36
C GLY A 31 -20.28 -28.22 -8.99
N GLY A 32 -20.60 -27.53 -7.89
CA GLY A 32 -20.31 -27.99 -6.53
C GLY A 32 -18.84 -27.88 -6.10
N ARG A 33 -18.00 -27.23 -6.91
CA ARG A 33 -16.60 -26.94 -6.59
C ARG A 33 -16.41 -25.46 -6.31
N LEU A 34 -15.44 -25.14 -5.48
CA LEU A 34 -15.01 -23.78 -5.17
C LEU A 34 -13.59 -23.56 -5.70
N ALA A 35 -13.42 -22.54 -6.53
CA ALA A 35 -12.11 -22.00 -6.89
C ALA A 35 -11.93 -20.66 -6.18
N CYS A 36 -10.75 -20.44 -5.59
CA CYS A 36 -10.39 -19.19 -4.93
C CYS A 36 -9.07 -18.68 -5.49
N TRP A 37 -8.96 -17.37 -5.68
CA TRP A 37 -7.72 -16.70 -6.05
C TRP A 37 -7.59 -15.40 -5.26
N GLY A 38 -6.36 -14.91 -5.16
CA GLY A 38 -6.08 -13.63 -4.55
C GLY A 38 -4.97 -12.93 -5.32
N GLY A 39 -5.01 -11.60 -5.27
CA GLY A 39 -4.03 -10.74 -5.91
C GLY A 39 -3.60 -9.63 -4.98
N LYS A 40 -2.38 -9.15 -5.21
CA LYS A 40 -1.82 -7.98 -4.53
C LYS A 40 -1.10 -7.12 -5.55
N ALA A 41 -1.51 -5.87 -5.68
CA ALA A 41 -0.95 -4.90 -6.61
C ALA A 41 -0.44 -3.66 -5.85
N PRO A 42 0.82 -3.23 -6.04
CA PRO A 42 1.30 -1.98 -5.47
C PRO A 42 0.60 -0.78 -6.14
N LEU A 43 0.18 0.17 -5.33
CA LEU A 43 -0.41 1.43 -5.79
C LEU A 43 0.49 2.63 -5.50
N ALA A 44 1.31 2.56 -4.46
CA ALA A 44 2.31 3.57 -4.14
C ALA A 44 3.41 2.97 -3.24
N VAL A 45 4.57 3.63 -3.21
CA VAL A 45 5.63 3.40 -2.22
C VAL A 45 5.85 4.68 -1.44
N LEU A 46 5.83 4.60 -0.11
CA LEU A 46 6.19 5.68 0.80
C LEU A 46 7.59 5.43 1.35
N VAL A 47 8.42 6.47 1.34
CA VAL A 47 9.77 6.47 1.94
C VAL A 47 9.87 7.62 2.93
N GLY A 48 10.25 7.31 4.16
CA GLY A 48 10.52 8.28 5.22
C GLY A 48 12.02 8.38 5.52
N GLY A 49 12.54 9.59 5.72
CA GLY A 49 13.93 9.83 6.14
C GLY A 49 14.15 11.27 6.60
N ALA A 50 15.40 11.75 6.56
CA ALA A 50 15.80 13.08 7.05
C ALA A 50 15.06 14.27 6.40
N GLY A 51 14.42 14.07 5.25
CA GLY A 51 13.59 15.06 4.55
C GLY A 51 12.08 14.88 4.72
N GLY A 52 11.64 14.05 5.67
CA GLY A 52 10.22 13.70 5.85
C GLY A 52 9.79 12.52 4.97
N VAL A 53 8.47 12.45 4.72
CA VAL A 53 7.84 11.39 3.92
C VAL A 53 7.71 11.84 2.47
N ARG A 54 8.10 10.96 1.54
CA ARG A 54 7.92 11.11 0.09
C ARG A 54 7.25 9.87 -0.46
N ALA A 55 6.46 10.01 -1.52
CA ALA A 55 5.75 8.90 -2.13
C ALA A 55 5.88 8.88 -3.65
N TRP A 56 5.78 7.68 -4.23
CA TRP A 56 5.83 7.47 -5.67
C TRP A 56 4.82 6.42 -6.14
N SER A 57 4.31 6.60 -7.36
CA SER A 57 3.54 5.58 -8.08
C SER A 57 4.44 4.42 -8.53
N PRO A 58 3.89 3.25 -8.92
CA PRO A 58 4.67 2.15 -9.48
C PRO A 58 5.42 2.52 -10.77
N ALA A 59 4.97 3.56 -11.48
CA ALA A 59 5.65 4.10 -12.65
C ALA A 59 6.79 5.07 -12.30
N GLY A 60 6.97 5.42 -11.02
CA GLY A 60 8.02 6.32 -10.54
C GLY A 60 7.60 7.80 -10.48
N GLU A 61 6.34 8.12 -10.72
CA GLU A 61 5.81 9.48 -10.61
C GLU A 61 5.72 9.87 -9.13
N ALA A 62 6.09 11.10 -8.80
CA ALA A 62 5.95 11.60 -7.43
C ALA A 62 4.47 11.77 -7.08
N LEU A 63 4.10 11.33 -5.88
CA LEU A 63 2.76 11.49 -5.32
C LEU A 63 2.82 12.39 -4.09
N ASP A 64 1.85 13.30 -3.97
CA ASP A 64 1.66 14.11 -2.78
C ASP A 64 0.81 13.41 -1.71
N ARG A 65 0.63 14.06 -0.56
CA ARG A 65 -0.15 13.52 0.54
C ARG A 65 -1.62 13.34 0.17
N ALA A 66 -2.22 14.28 -0.55
CA ALA A 66 -3.64 14.21 -0.90
C ALA A 66 -3.89 13.03 -1.85
N GLU A 67 -2.99 12.77 -2.79
CA GLU A 67 -3.04 11.62 -3.69
C GLU A 67 -2.95 10.30 -2.94
N ILE A 68 -2.07 10.18 -1.93
CA ILE A 68 -1.99 8.99 -1.08
C ILE A 68 -3.25 8.80 -0.23
N GLU A 69 -3.76 9.87 0.38
CA GLU A 69 -4.97 9.83 1.21
C GLU A 69 -6.23 9.51 0.37
N ALA A 70 -6.23 9.87 -0.92
CA ALA A 70 -7.28 9.48 -1.85
C ALA A 70 -7.27 7.97 -2.18
N LEU A 71 -6.10 7.29 -2.10
CA LEU A 71 -6.04 5.83 -2.26
C LEU A 71 -6.70 5.11 -1.08
N ALA A 72 -6.37 5.54 0.14
CA ALA A 72 -7.02 5.07 1.36
C ALA A 72 -6.75 6.06 2.51
N PRO A 73 -7.79 6.56 3.19
CA PRO A 73 -7.63 7.51 4.29
C PRO A 73 -6.79 6.95 5.45
N GLY A 74 -5.94 7.81 6.03
CA GLY A 74 -5.09 7.55 7.19
C GLY A 74 -3.76 6.87 6.86
N ILE A 75 -3.48 6.52 5.60
CA ILE A 75 -2.23 5.83 5.24
C ILE A 75 -1.00 6.69 5.51
N TRP A 76 -1.07 8.00 5.23
CA TRP A 76 0.09 8.87 5.43
C TRP A 76 0.45 8.97 6.90
N ASP A 77 -0.55 9.18 7.76
CA ASP A 77 -0.37 9.30 9.21
C ASP A 77 0.03 7.95 9.82
N GLN A 78 -0.52 6.84 9.34
CA GLN A 78 -0.11 5.49 9.76
C GLN A 78 1.37 5.25 9.46
N PHE A 79 1.84 5.63 8.26
CA PHE A 79 3.25 5.52 7.90
C PHE A 79 4.12 6.46 8.76
N ALA A 80 3.70 7.71 8.94
CA ALA A 80 4.43 8.68 9.74
C ALA A 80 4.62 8.20 11.19
N ALA A 81 3.56 7.64 11.80
CA ALA A 81 3.53 7.15 13.18
C ALA A 81 4.29 5.83 13.41
N ALA A 82 4.57 5.05 12.36
CA ALA A 82 5.35 3.80 12.44
C ALA A 82 6.87 4.04 12.60
N GLY A 83 7.25 5.13 13.27
CA GLY A 83 8.62 5.60 13.47
C GLY A 83 9.09 5.37 14.90
#